data_AF-A0A2V9C7D5-F1
#
_entry.id   AF-A0A2V9C7D5-F1
#
_cell.length_a   1.000
_cell.length_b   1.000
_cell.length_c   1.000
_cell.angle_alpha   90.00
_cell.angle_beta   90.00
_cell.angle_gamma   90.00
#
_symmetry.space_group_name_H-M   'P 1'
#
loop_
_entity.id
_entity.type
_entity.pdbx_description
1 polymer ?
#
loop_
_entity_poly.entity_id
_entity_poly.type
_entity_poly.pdbx_seq_one_letter_code
_entity_poly.pdbx_strand_id
1 'polypeptide(L)' 'MVRCPECAAAIDVDEDEVEEGEILNCPECEVEIEVVQTHPVRLNVISEEEEDEEAEELEDKEALDEEEEEIE' A
#
# COMPACT_ATOMS: atom_id res chain seq x y z
N MET A 1 2.74 -1.05 -19.87
CA MET A 1 3.36 -2.26 -19.27
C MET A 1 3.80 -2.00 -17.84
N VAL A 2 2.96 -2.42 -16.90
CA VAL A 2 3.25 -2.46 -15.47
C VAL A 2 3.55 -3.91 -15.09
N ARG A 3 4.31 -4.13 -14.02
CA ARG A 3 4.53 -5.49 -13.51
C ARG A 3 3.58 -5.77 -12.36
N CYS A 4 2.99 -6.96 -12.37
CA CYS A 4 2.23 -7.43 -11.22
C CYS A 4 3.14 -7.44 -9.99
N PRO A 5 2.75 -6.78 -8.88
CA PRO A 5 3.51 -6.83 -7.63
C PRO A 5 3.65 -8.26 -7.06
N GLU A 6 2.63 -9.12 -7.22
CA GLU A 6 2.63 -10.52 -6.75
C GLU A 6 3.49 -11.48 -7.58
N CYS A 7 3.17 -11.62 -8.87
CA CYS A 7 3.76 -12.67 -9.72
C CYS A 7 4.81 -12.15 -10.70
N ALA A 8 5.10 -10.84 -10.68
CA ALA A 8 5.97 -10.15 -11.63
C ALA A 8 5.58 -10.30 -13.11
N ALA A 9 4.34 -10.74 -13.40
CA ALA A 9 3.77 -10.80 -14.73
C ALA A 9 3.75 -9.41 -15.39
N ALA A 10 3.97 -9.37 -16.70
CA ALA A 10 3.82 -8.13 -17.46
C ALA A 10 2.33 -7.93 -17.76
N ILE A 11 1.73 -6.91 -17.13
CA ILE A 11 0.34 -6.53 -17.35
C ILE A 11 0.32 -5.29 -18.24
N ASP A 12 -0.52 -5.31 -19.27
CA ASP A 12 -0.80 -4.12 -20.07
C ASP A 12 -1.97 -3.39 -19.42
N VAL A 13 -1.62 -2.30 -18.73
CA VAL A 13 -2.56 -1.39 -18.07
C VAL A 13 -2.37 -0.03 -18.72
N ASP A 14 -3.46 0.52 -19.26
CA ASP A 14 -3.50 1.83 -19.90
C ASP A 14 -3.87 2.90 -18.87
N GLU A 15 -2.95 3.82 -18.59
CA GLU A 15 -3.11 4.91 -17.62
C GLU A 15 -4.23 5.91 -17.94
N ASP A 16 -4.68 5.95 -19.20
CA ASP A 16 -5.81 6.76 -19.67
C ASP A 16 -7.16 6.04 -19.52
N GLU A 17 -7.15 4.71 -19.35
CA GLU A 17 -8.35 3.88 -19.21
C GLU A 17 -8.67 3.59 -17.75
N VAL A 18 -7.65 3.45 -16.90
CA VAL A 18 -7.81 3.13 -15.48
C VAL A 18 -7.87 4.36 -14.58
N GLU A 19 -8.69 4.30 -13.54
CA GLU A 19 -8.86 5.36 -12.55
C GLU A 19 -8.26 4.99 -11.19
N GLU A 20 -7.92 6.00 -10.38
CA GLU A 20 -7.46 5.78 -8.99
C GLU A 20 -8.60 5.17 -8.15
N GLY A 21 -8.33 4.07 -7.46
CA GLY A 21 -9.29 3.25 -6.74
C GLY A 21 -9.99 2.18 -7.59
N GLU A 22 -9.57 1.98 -8.85
CA GLU A 22 -10.10 0.89 -9.68
C GLU A 22 -9.50 -0.46 -9.28
N ILE A 23 -10.35 -1.49 -9.20
CA ILE A 23 -9.95 -2.87 -8.89
C ILE A 23 -9.86 -3.70 -10.17
N LEU A 24 -8.67 -4.23 -10.43
CA LEU A 24 -8.28 -5.05 -11.56
C LEU A 24 -7.93 -6.47 -11.11
N ASN A 25 -7.94 -7.43 -12.02
CA ASN A 25 -7.55 -8.81 -11.73
C ASN A 25 -6.33 -9.20 -12.57
N CYS A 26 -5.31 -9.79 -11.95
CA CYS A 26 -4.17 -10.27 -12.69
C CYS A 26 -4.52 -11.52 -13.53
N PRO A 27 -4.21 -11.57 -14.83
CA PRO A 27 -4.54 -12.73 -15.67
C PRO A 27 -3.66 -13.97 -15.44
N GLU A 28 -2.53 -13.84 -14.71
CA GLU A 28 -1.64 -14.98 -14.42
C GLU A 28 -1.84 -15.58 -13.03
N CYS A 29 -2.08 -14.75 -12.00
CA CYS A 29 -2.25 -15.22 -10.63
C CYS A 29 -3.66 -15.04 -10.08
N GLU A 30 -4.58 -14.46 -10.85
CA GLU A 30 -5.98 -14.26 -10.47
C GLU A 30 -6.16 -13.47 -9.15
N VAL A 31 -5.17 -12.66 -8.79
CA VAL A 31 -5.23 -11.78 -7.61
C VAL A 31 -5.92 -10.46 -7.93
N GLU A 32 -6.64 -9.93 -6.94
CA GLU A 32 -7.27 -8.61 -7.00
C GLU A 32 -6.22 -7.53 -6.71
N ILE A 33 -6.20 -6.49 -7.53
CA ILE A 33 -5.21 -5.42 -7.49
C ILE A 33 -5.91 -4.08 -7.63
N GLU A 34 -5.65 -3.14 -6.73
CA GLU A 34 -6.15 -1.77 -6.77
C GLU A 34 -5.15 -0.82 -7.44
N VAL A 35 -5.64 0.11 -8.27
CA VAL A 35 -4.85 1.21 -8.81
C VAL A 35 -4.79 2.34 -7.78
N VAL A 36 -3.67 2.52 -7.10
CA VAL A 36 -3.50 3.60 -6.11
C VAL A 36 -2.95 4.89 -6.71
N GLN A 37 -2.43 4.84 -7.95
CA GLN A 37 -1.94 6.01 -8.67
C GLN A 37 -1.90 5.72 -10.17
N THR A 38 -2.27 6.68 -11.02
CA THR A 38 -2.26 6.51 -12.48
C THR A 38 -1.02 7.08 -13.17
N HIS A 39 -0.27 7.98 -12.53
CA HIS A 39 0.90 8.65 -13.12
C HIS A 39 2.03 8.91 -12.11
N PRO A 40 3.09 8.08 -12.06
CA PRO A 40 3.26 6.76 -12.68
C PRO A 40 2.33 5.70 -12.07
N VAL A 41 1.92 4.71 -12.86
CA VAL A 41 1.02 3.64 -12.40
C VAL A 41 1.61 2.91 -11.19
N ARG A 42 0.91 2.99 -10.06
CA ARG A 42 1.15 2.16 -8.87
C ARG A 42 -0.05 1.28 -8.61
N LEU A 43 0.25 0.02 -8.29
CA LEU A 43 -0.71 -1.03 -8.06
C LEU A 43 -0.50 -1.58 -6.66
N ASN A 44 -1.60 -1.78 -5.92
CA ASN A 44 -1.60 -2.41 -4.61
C ASN A 44 -2.37 -3.73 -4.67
N VAL A 45 -1.94 -4.76 -3.94
CA VAL A 45 -2.58 -6.08 -3.97
C VAL A 45 -3.65 -6.15 -2.90
N ILE A 46 -4.88 -6.45 -3.28
CA ILE A 46 -5.98 -6.69 -2.35
C ILE A 46 -5.97 -8.18 -2.02
N SER A 47 -5.09 -8.60 -1.12
CA SER A 47 -5.14 -9.93 -0.52
C SER A 47 -5.89 -9.85 0.81
N GLU A 48 -6.74 -10.83 1.12
CA GLU A 48 -7.39 -10.92 2.44
C GLU A 48 -6.40 -11.10 3.61
N GLU A 49 -5.10 -11.29 3.33
CA GLU A 49 -4.05 -11.60 4.33
C GLU A 49 -2.90 -10.59 4.48
N GLU A 50 -2.88 -9.41 3.82
CA GLU A 50 -1.74 -8.46 3.99
C GLU A 50 -2.14 -7.03 4.40
N GLU A 51 -2.08 -6.82 5.72
CA GLU A 51 -1.91 -5.54 6.42
C GLU A 51 -0.43 -5.08 6.36
N ASP A 52 0.09 -4.61 5.24
CA ASP A 52 1.43 -3.98 5.17
C ASP A 52 1.47 -3.14 3.88
N GLU A 53 1.39 -1.79 3.89
CA GLU A 53 2.57 -0.90 3.86
C GLU A 53 2.16 0.58 4.21
N GLU A 54 1.39 0.83 5.27
CA GLU A 54 1.21 2.22 5.79
C GLU A 54 1.17 2.25 7.33
N ALA A 55 2.19 1.69 7.98
CA ALA A 55 2.31 1.65 9.45
C ALA A 55 3.69 2.05 10.00
N GLU A 56 4.47 2.88 9.29
CA GLU A 56 5.88 3.17 9.68
C GLU A 56 6.23 4.68 9.71
N GLU A 57 5.37 5.59 10.21
CA GLU A 57 5.82 6.99 10.40
C GLU A 57 5.34 7.76 11.65
N LEU A 58 4.84 7.17 12.76
CA LEU A 58 4.53 7.98 13.98
C LEU A 58 4.72 7.31 15.37
N GLU A 59 5.69 6.39 15.55
CA GLU A 59 6.01 5.84 16.90
C GLU A 59 7.21 6.50 17.62
N ASP A 60 7.72 7.64 17.17
CA ASP A 60 8.89 8.30 17.79
C ASP A 60 8.58 9.74 18.24
N LYS A 61 7.90 9.90 19.39
CA LYS A 61 8.12 11.05 20.29
C LYS A 61 7.75 10.77 21.74
N GLU A 62 8.70 10.13 22.43
CA GLU A 62 9.17 10.51 23.77
C GLU A 62 8.19 10.41 24.95
N ALA A 63 8.07 9.18 25.46
CA ALA A 63 7.96 8.94 26.89
C ALA A 63 9.27 9.34 27.59
N LEU A 64 9.41 10.61 27.99
CA LEU A 64 10.37 11.06 29.02
C LEU A 64 9.79 12.28 29.74
N ASP A 65 8.97 12.04 30.75
CA ASP A 65 8.88 12.90 31.93
C ASP A 65 8.59 11.98 33.13
N GLU A 66 9.57 11.12 33.40
CA GLU A 66 9.71 10.45 34.69
C GLU A 66 10.01 11.52 35.75
N GLU A 67 9.19 11.57 36.78
CA GLU A 67 9.59 11.94 38.14
C GLU A 67 10.22 13.33 38.37
N GLU A 68 9.39 14.38 38.48
CA GLU A 68 9.69 15.47 39.43
C GLU A 68 8.63 15.51 40.54
N GLU A 69 8.93 14.71 41.57
CA GLU A 69 8.75 14.98 43.00
C GLU A 69 7.34 15.18 43.59
N GLU A 70 6.90 14.12 44.28
CA GLU A 70 5.95 14.12 45.40
C GLU A 70 6.42 15.05 46.55
N ILE A 71 5.99 16.33 46.64
CA ILE A 71 5.98 17.05 47.93
C ILE A 71 4.96 18.23 48.00
N GLU A 72 4.15 18.20 49.07
CA GLU A 72 3.18 19.17 49.65
C GLU A 72 1.69 19.12 49.24
#